data_AF-A0A7T1IDG5-F1
#
_entry.id   AF-A0A7T1IDG5-F1
#
_cell.length_a   1.000
_cell.length_b   1.000
_cell.length_c   1.000
_cell.angle_alpha   90.00
_cell.angle_beta   90.00
_cell.angle_gamma   90.00
#
_symmetry.space_group_name_H-M   'P 1'
#
loop_
_entity.id
_entity.type
_entity.pdbx_description
1 polymer ?
#
loop_
_entity_poly.entity_id
_entity_poly.type
_entity_poly.pdbx_seq_one_letter_code
_entity_poly.pdbx_strand_id
1 'polypeptide(L)'
;MKRRFGVHGPQPRLAQLFTSGIDQLEPLRTHTLGRIADLRPLIIAECRRQRVNPMLVAAVLFDEMRHAKPGEDIPLAAHSGLFSTHGPAQLGLGELVHQGLLKENASEAEISQARTELLDPQRNVILLVGKFARLSRELNLPERTLEASSSQRDAKALATLAYLHNGKLDYPRRILRTMQDPELHALMYASRKQPPAPLI
;
A
#
# COMPACT_ATOMS: atom_id res chain seq x y z
N MET A 1 -52.88 -23.51 0.72
CA MET A 1 -52.06 -24.73 0.62
C MET A 1 -50.84 -24.42 -0.26
N LYS A 2 -49.62 -24.74 0.21
CA LYS A 2 -48.31 -24.31 -0.34
C LYS A 2 -48.05 -24.79 -1.78
N ARG A 3 -47.44 -23.93 -2.61
CA ARG A 3 -46.50 -24.35 -3.67
C ARG A 3 -45.22 -23.53 -3.57
N ARG A 4 -44.16 -24.21 -3.15
CA ARG A 4 -42.76 -23.76 -3.17
C ARG A 4 -42.31 -23.69 -4.63
N PHE A 5 -41.92 -22.51 -5.11
CA PHE A 5 -41.11 -22.39 -6.33
C PHE A 5 -39.66 -22.12 -5.90
N GLY A 6 -38.95 -23.19 -5.58
CA GLY A 6 -37.50 -23.20 -5.62
C GLY A 6 -37.09 -23.75 -6.96
N VAL A 7 -36.61 -22.89 -7.86
CA VAL A 7 -35.83 -23.30 -9.04
C VAL A 7 -34.77 -22.24 -9.27
N HIS A 8 -33.67 -22.30 -8.51
CA HIS A 8 -32.42 -21.79 -9.03
C HIS A 8 -31.90 -22.87 -9.98
N GLY A 9 -32.05 -22.63 -11.28
CA GLY A 9 -31.32 -23.43 -12.26
C GLY A 9 -29.81 -23.36 -11.96
N PRO A 10 -29.03 -24.40 -12.30
CA PRO A 10 -27.59 -24.38 -12.09
C PRO A 10 -27.02 -23.12 -12.73
N GLN A 11 -26.38 -22.29 -11.91
CA GLN A 11 -25.82 -21.01 -12.31
C GLN A 11 -24.92 -21.23 -13.54
N PRO A 12 -25.02 -20.39 -14.60
CA PRO A 12 -24.21 -20.55 -15.81
C PRO A 12 -22.73 -20.64 -15.44
N ARG A 13 -21.95 -21.53 -16.08
CA ARG A 13 -20.52 -21.75 -15.76
C ARG A 13 -19.70 -20.45 -15.72
N LEU A 14 -20.03 -19.47 -16.57
CA LEU A 14 -19.43 -18.14 -16.55
C LEU A 14 -19.74 -17.39 -15.24
N ALA A 15 -21.01 -17.37 -14.81
CA ALA A 15 -21.41 -16.75 -13.55
C ALA A 15 -20.83 -17.49 -12.32
N GLN A 16 -20.62 -18.81 -12.41
CA GLN A 16 -19.87 -19.57 -11.39
C GLN A 16 -18.39 -19.18 -11.34
N LEU A 17 -17.73 -18.98 -12.49
CA LEU A 17 -16.34 -18.50 -12.56
C LEU A 17 -16.19 -17.06 -12.04
N PHE A 18 -17.17 -16.19 -12.30
CA PHE A 18 -17.20 -14.85 -11.72
C PHE A 18 -17.42 -14.88 -10.20
N THR A 19 -18.31 -15.73 -9.71
CA THR A 19 -18.59 -15.86 -8.26
C THR A 19 -17.39 -16.49 -7.54
N SER A 20 -16.79 -17.56 -8.10
CA SER A 20 -15.60 -18.19 -7.51
C SER A 20 -14.35 -17.30 -7.59
N GLY A 21 -14.23 -16.47 -8.64
CA GLY A 21 -13.18 -15.46 -8.73
C GLY A 21 -13.35 -14.34 -7.70
N ILE A 22 -14.58 -13.91 -7.43
CA ILE A 22 -14.90 -12.94 -6.37
C ILE A 22 -14.62 -13.55 -4.98
N ASP A 23 -15.01 -14.81 -4.75
CA ASP A 23 -14.78 -15.53 -3.50
C ASP A 23 -13.29 -15.83 -3.23
N GLN A 24 -12.44 -15.89 -4.26
CA GLN A 24 -10.98 -16.00 -4.09
C GLN A 24 -10.29 -14.65 -3.88
N LEU A 25 -10.90 -13.55 -4.33
CA LEU A 25 -10.37 -12.19 -4.15
C LEU A 25 -10.65 -11.63 -2.75
N GLU A 26 -11.75 -12.02 -2.11
CA GLU A 26 -12.07 -11.63 -0.74
C GLU A 26 -11.03 -12.10 0.31
N PRO A 27 -10.54 -13.35 0.27
CA PRO A 27 -9.43 -13.79 1.11
C PRO A 27 -8.15 -12.97 0.91
N LEU A 28 -7.79 -12.68 -0.34
CA LEU A 28 -6.61 -11.88 -0.66
C LEU A 28 -6.77 -10.44 -0.14
N ARG A 29 -7.94 -9.84 -0.36
CA ARG A 29 -8.28 -8.50 0.12
C ARG A 29 -8.23 -8.42 1.64
N THR A 30 -8.89 -9.35 2.34
CA THR A 30 -8.92 -9.42 3.80
C THR A 30 -7.51 -9.58 4.37
N HIS A 31 -6.70 -10.45 3.77
CA HIS A 31 -5.30 -10.64 4.15
C HIS A 31 -4.48 -9.36 3.97
N THR A 32 -4.62 -8.67 2.83
CA THR A 32 -3.93 -7.38 2.59
C THR A 32 -4.36 -6.31 3.60
N LEU A 33 -5.66 -6.19 3.89
CA LEU A 33 -6.15 -5.27 4.93
C LEU A 33 -5.60 -5.62 6.31
N GLY A 34 -5.49 -6.91 6.64
CA GLY A 34 -4.85 -7.38 7.88
C GLY A 34 -3.39 -6.93 7.99
N ARG A 35 -2.59 -7.12 6.94
CA ARG A 35 -1.18 -6.66 6.91
C ARG A 35 -1.07 -5.14 7.06
N ILE A 36 -1.96 -4.38 6.43
CA ILE A 36 -2.00 -2.91 6.59
C ILE A 36 -2.44 -2.54 8.01
N ALA A 37 -3.33 -3.31 8.64
CA ALA A 37 -3.76 -3.09 10.02
C ALA A 37 -2.60 -3.21 11.00
N ASP A 38 -1.73 -4.21 10.81
CA ASP A 38 -0.53 -4.40 11.63
C ASP A 38 0.45 -3.22 11.47
N LEU A 39 0.56 -2.66 10.25
CA LEU A 39 1.44 -1.52 9.95
C LEU A 39 0.81 -0.16 10.27
N ARG A 40 -0.50 -0.10 10.54
CA ARG A 40 -1.25 1.14 10.71
C ARG A 40 -0.62 2.11 11.72
N PRO A 41 -0.21 1.69 12.94
CA PRO A 41 0.36 2.62 13.92
C PRO A 41 1.59 3.33 13.36
N LEU A 42 2.46 2.59 12.67
CA LEU A 42 3.66 3.12 12.03
C LEU A 42 3.32 4.03 10.86
N ILE A 43 2.40 3.63 9.98
CA ILE A 43 1.95 4.46 8.84
C ILE A 43 1.45 5.81 9.35
N ILE A 44 0.58 5.83 10.36
CA ILE A 44 0.03 7.06 10.92
C ILE A 44 1.13 7.92 11.55
N ALA A 45 2.01 7.34 12.35
CA ALA A 45 3.09 8.06 13.02
C ALA A 45 4.03 8.73 11.99
N GLU A 46 4.50 7.96 11.01
CA GLU A 46 5.45 8.43 9.99
C GLU A 46 4.81 9.45 9.04
N CYS A 47 3.58 9.21 8.58
CA CYS A 47 2.86 10.16 7.73
C CYS A 47 2.65 11.49 8.45
N ARG A 48 2.32 11.46 9.74
CA ARG A 48 2.15 12.68 10.55
C ARG A 48 3.47 13.42 10.74
N ARG A 49 4.56 12.68 10.99
CA ARG A 49 5.92 13.24 11.13
C ARG A 49 6.38 13.95 9.86
N GLN A 50 6.08 13.38 8.68
CA GLN A 50 6.56 13.90 7.39
C GLN A 50 5.50 14.66 6.58
N ARG A 51 4.31 14.89 7.14
CA ARG A 51 3.16 15.56 6.48
C ARG A 51 2.73 14.91 5.16
N VAL A 52 2.84 13.59 5.08
CA VAL A 52 2.37 12.78 3.95
C VAL A 52 0.94 12.34 4.20
N ASN A 53 0.12 12.24 3.14
CA ASN A 53 -1.25 11.75 3.27
C ASN A 53 -1.26 10.24 3.60
N PRO A 54 -1.81 9.80 4.75
CA PRO A 54 -1.83 8.38 5.11
C PRO A 54 -2.61 7.49 4.12
N MET A 55 -3.65 8.01 3.47
CA MET A 55 -4.40 7.27 2.46
C MET A 55 -3.61 7.05 1.19
N LEU A 56 -2.70 7.96 0.80
CA LEU A 56 -1.80 7.71 -0.33
C LEU A 56 -0.91 6.49 -0.04
N VAL A 57 -0.30 6.46 1.15
CA VAL A 57 0.57 5.37 1.58
C VAL A 57 -0.19 4.06 1.69
N ALA A 58 -1.34 4.09 2.37
CA ALA A 58 -2.19 2.90 2.51
C ALA A 58 -2.69 2.37 1.16
N ALA A 59 -3.06 3.26 0.23
CA ALA A 59 -3.53 2.87 -1.10
C ALA A 59 -2.43 2.25 -1.96
N VAL A 60 -1.20 2.77 -1.89
CA VAL A 60 -0.03 2.18 -2.55
C VAL A 60 0.27 0.80 -1.96
N LEU A 61 0.37 0.69 -0.63
CA LEU A 61 0.60 -0.61 0.02
C LEU A 61 -0.48 -1.64 -0.34
N PHE A 62 -1.74 -1.20 -0.38
CA PHE A 62 -2.85 -2.06 -0.76
C PHE A 62 -2.75 -2.55 -2.21
N ASP A 63 -2.47 -1.65 -3.16
CA ASP A 63 -2.32 -2.02 -4.57
C ASP A 63 -1.10 -2.94 -4.77
N GLU A 64 0.06 -2.59 -4.21
CA GLU A 64 1.29 -3.38 -4.38
C GLU A 64 1.19 -4.76 -3.71
N MET A 65 0.72 -4.86 -2.47
CA MET A 65 0.54 -6.16 -1.79
C MET A 65 -0.47 -7.06 -2.49
N ARG A 66 -1.48 -6.50 -3.16
CA ARG A 66 -2.47 -7.27 -3.91
C ARG A 66 -1.91 -7.82 -5.23
N HIS A 67 -0.93 -7.13 -5.82
CA HIS A 67 -0.30 -7.52 -7.09
C HIS A 67 1.09 -8.16 -6.92
N ALA A 68 1.57 -8.29 -5.68
CA ALA A 68 2.85 -8.93 -5.37
C ALA A 68 2.89 -10.35 -5.94
N LYS A 69 3.99 -10.68 -6.63
CA LYS A 69 4.12 -12.01 -7.22
C LYS A 69 4.52 -13.01 -6.15
N PRO A 70 4.05 -14.28 -6.23
CA PRO A 70 4.50 -15.32 -5.31
C PRO A 70 6.03 -15.44 -5.30
N GLY A 71 6.65 -15.34 -4.12
CA GLY A 71 8.08 -15.53 -3.92
C GLY A 71 8.94 -14.26 -3.89
N GLU A 72 8.38 -13.06 -4.13
CA GLU A 72 9.12 -11.79 -4.06
C GLU A 72 9.67 -11.46 -2.66
N ASP A 73 9.02 -11.99 -1.61
CA ASP A 73 9.42 -11.78 -0.21
C ASP A 73 10.46 -12.81 0.29
N ILE A 74 10.95 -13.73 -0.55
CA ILE A 74 11.92 -14.75 -0.16
C ILE A 74 13.35 -14.15 -0.18
N PRO A 75 14.13 -14.23 0.92
CA PRO A 75 15.48 -13.69 0.96
C PRO A 75 16.38 -14.18 -0.18
N LEU A 76 16.28 -15.45 -0.58
CA LEU A 76 17.05 -15.99 -1.70
C LEU A 76 16.77 -15.27 -3.03
N ALA A 77 15.51 -14.89 -3.28
CA ALA A 77 15.13 -14.15 -4.49
C ALA A 77 15.55 -12.67 -4.43
N ALA A 78 15.55 -12.08 -3.23
CA ALA A 78 16.01 -10.72 -3.02
C ALA A 78 17.53 -10.59 -3.26
N HIS A 79 18.32 -11.59 -2.83
CA HIS A 79 19.78 -11.57 -2.98
C HIS A 79 20.26 -12.03 -4.36
N SER A 80 19.44 -12.75 -5.13
CA SER A 80 19.79 -13.19 -6.49
C SER A 80 19.71 -12.09 -7.55
N GLY A 81 19.06 -10.97 -7.24
CA GLY A 81 18.81 -9.89 -8.21
C GLY A 81 17.71 -10.19 -9.22
N LEU A 82 16.95 -11.26 -9.00
CA LEU A 82 15.77 -11.61 -9.82
C LEU A 82 14.69 -10.52 -9.77
N PHE A 83 14.61 -9.80 -8.64
CA PHE A 83 13.72 -8.67 -8.45
C PHE A 83 14.52 -7.42 -8.08
N SER A 84 14.16 -6.28 -8.68
CA SER A 84 14.80 -4.98 -8.42
C SER A 84 14.10 -4.21 -7.28
N THR A 85 12.90 -4.65 -6.90
CA THR A 85 12.02 -4.05 -5.90
C THR A 85 11.60 -5.10 -4.88
N HIS A 86 11.41 -4.68 -3.62
CA HIS A 86 11.18 -5.60 -2.51
C HIS A 86 10.17 -5.03 -1.51
N GLY A 87 9.57 -5.94 -0.76
CA GLY A 87 8.67 -5.64 0.34
C GLY A 87 7.33 -5.03 -0.11
N PRO A 88 6.51 -4.61 0.85
CA PRO A 88 5.11 -4.28 0.60
C PRO A 88 4.87 -3.05 -0.27
N ALA A 89 5.83 -2.12 -0.39
CA ALA A 89 5.77 -0.98 -1.28
C ALA A 89 6.68 -1.11 -2.51
N GLN A 90 7.22 -2.31 -2.77
CA GLN A 90 8.03 -2.59 -3.97
C GLN A 90 9.14 -1.54 -4.18
N LEU A 91 9.98 -1.35 -3.17
CA LEU A 91 11.08 -0.37 -3.21
C LEU A 91 12.40 -1.05 -3.55
N GLY A 92 13.23 -0.35 -4.33
CA GLY A 92 14.57 -0.80 -4.72
C GLY A 92 15.68 -0.03 -4.02
N LEU A 93 16.93 -0.49 -4.19
CA LEU A 93 18.13 0.13 -3.61
C LEU A 93 18.31 1.60 -3.99
N GLY A 94 17.87 1.99 -5.19
CA GLY A 94 17.90 3.39 -5.63
C GLY A 94 17.15 4.33 -4.68
N GLU A 95 16.08 3.86 -4.03
CA GLU A 95 15.38 4.68 -3.05
C GLU A 95 16.20 4.91 -1.78
N LEU A 96 17.00 3.92 -1.35
CA LEU A 96 17.93 4.11 -0.24
C LEU A 96 19.00 5.13 -0.58
N VAL A 97 19.51 5.10 -1.82
CA VAL A 97 20.48 6.10 -2.30
C VAL A 97 19.85 7.49 -2.31
N HIS A 98 18.65 7.65 -2.87
CA HIS A 98 17.95 8.94 -2.91
C HIS A 98 17.65 9.52 -1.51
N GLN A 99 17.53 8.67 -0.49
CA GLN A 99 17.32 9.08 0.90
C GLN A 99 18.62 9.20 1.70
N GLY A 100 19.79 8.98 1.08
CA GLY A 100 21.10 9.05 1.75
C GLY A 100 21.36 7.91 2.73
N LEU A 101 20.61 6.80 2.60
CA LEU A 101 20.72 5.60 3.44
C LEU A 101 21.68 4.56 2.86
N LEU A 102 22.04 4.69 1.58
CA LEU A 102 23.04 3.89 0.90
C LEU A 102 23.91 4.79 0.02
N LYS A 103 25.21 4.53 -0.02
CA LYS A 103 26.13 5.27 -0.91
C LYS A 103 25.98 4.78 -2.35
N GLU A 104 26.21 5.67 -3.33
CA GLU A 104 26.19 5.30 -4.75
C GLU A 104 27.23 4.23 -5.10
N ASN A 105 28.37 4.23 -4.40
CA ASN A 105 29.47 3.27 -4.56
C ASN A 105 29.54 2.26 -3.40
N ALA A 106 28.39 1.90 -2.81
CA ALA A 106 28.32 0.92 -1.74
C ALA A 106 28.96 -0.43 -2.13
N SER A 107 29.63 -1.05 -1.16
CA SER A 107 30.20 -2.39 -1.29
C SER A 107 29.11 -3.46 -1.43
N GLU A 108 29.47 -4.65 -1.91
CA GLU A 108 28.54 -5.78 -2.02
C GLU A 108 27.91 -6.17 -0.66
N ALA A 109 28.67 -6.07 0.43
CA ALA A 109 28.18 -6.33 1.78
C ALA A 109 27.11 -5.30 2.20
N GLU A 110 27.35 -4.01 1.95
CA GLU A 110 26.37 -2.95 2.21
C GLU A 110 25.12 -3.10 1.34
N ILE A 111 25.29 -3.48 0.06
CA ILE A 111 24.18 -3.77 -0.86
C ILE A 111 23.34 -4.96 -0.36
N SER A 112 23.98 -6.02 0.12
CA SER A 112 23.30 -7.21 0.66
C SER A 112 22.50 -6.87 1.91
N GLN A 113 23.10 -6.11 2.83
CA GLN A 113 22.42 -5.62 4.03
C GLN A 113 21.21 -4.72 3.68
N ALA A 114 21.39 -3.81 2.72
CA ALA A 114 20.34 -2.93 2.23
C ALA A 114 19.16 -3.70 1.61
N ARG A 115 19.42 -4.80 0.89
CA ARG A 115 18.36 -5.70 0.39
C ARG A 115 17.61 -6.37 1.53
N THR A 116 18.32 -6.80 2.57
CA THR A 116 17.69 -7.37 3.77
C THR A 116 16.80 -6.34 4.47
N GLU A 117 17.23 -5.08 4.57
CA GLU A 117 16.39 -3.99 5.10
C GLU A 117 15.12 -3.76 4.29
N LEU A 118 15.18 -3.86 2.95
CA LEU A 118 14.01 -3.65 2.10
C LEU A 118 12.93 -4.75 2.26
N LEU A 119 13.30 -5.93 2.79
CA LEU A 119 12.37 -7.01 3.10
C LEU A 119 11.58 -6.78 4.40
N ASP A 120 12.07 -5.94 5.31
CA ASP A 120 11.33 -5.59 6.53
C ASP A 120 10.14 -4.69 6.18
N PRO A 121 8.88 -5.14 6.42
CA PRO A 121 7.69 -4.35 6.12
C PRO A 121 7.68 -2.99 6.83
N GLN A 122 8.20 -2.89 8.06
CA GLN A 122 8.22 -1.64 8.80
C GLN A 122 9.20 -0.64 8.16
N ARG A 123 10.41 -1.10 7.86
CA ARG A 123 11.40 -0.31 7.13
C ARG A 123 10.88 0.15 5.78
N ASN A 124 10.21 -0.73 5.05
CA ASN A 124 9.64 -0.44 3.74
C ASN A 124 8.56 0.67 3.79
N VAL A 125 7.71 0.68 4.84
CA VAL A 125 6.76 1.77 5.10
C VAL A 125 7.48 3.09 5.36
N ILE A 126 8.51 3.10 6.21
CA ILE A 126 9.28 4.31 6.53
C ILE A 126 9.90 4.89 5.25
N LEU A 127 10.48 4.04 4.41
CA LEU A 127 11.06 4.42 3.13
C LEU A 127 10.02 4.96 2.16
N LEU A 128 8.84 4.35 2.07
CA LEU A 128 7.75 4.84 1.22
C LEU A 128 7.29 6.24 1.64
N VAL A 129 7.10 6.46 2.95
CA VAL A 129 6.75 7.79 3.48
C VAL A 129 7.85 8.80 3.18
N GLY A 130 9.12 8.42 3.40
CA GLY A 130 10.28 9.24 3.08
C GLY A 130 10.37 9.61 1.59
N LYS A 131 10.06 8.65 0.70
CA LYS A 131 10.00 8.87 -0.75
C LYS A 131 8.98 9.95 -1.09
N PHE A 132 7.75 9.85 -0.58
CA PHE A 132 6.73 10.85 -0.86
C PHE A 132 7.04 12.22 -0.27
N ALA A 133 7.64 12.28 0.93
CA ALA A 133 8.05 13.54 1.52
C ALA A 133 9.17 14.22 0.73
N ARG A 134 10.17 13.43 0.26
CA ARG A 134 11.23 13.91 -0.62
C ARG A 134 10.68 14.42 -1.95
N LEU A 135 9.88 13.62 -2.66
CA LEU A 135 9.27 14.00 -3.92
C LEU A 135 8.38 15.23 -3.78
N SER A 136 7.65 15.36 -2.67
CA SER A 136 6.82 16.55 -2.42
C SER A 136 7.65 17.83 -2.34
N ARG A 137 8.84 17.77 -1.71
CA ARG A 137 9.77 18.90 -1.66
C ARG A 137 10.38 19.20 -3.04
N GLU A 138 10.84 18.18 -3.75
CA GLU A 138 11.43 18.32 -5.09
C GLU A 138 10.44 18.93 -6.11
N LEU A 139 9.15 18.62 -5.95
CA LEU A 139 8.06 19.17 -6.77
C LEU A 139 7.54 20.53 -6.27
N ASN A 140 8.10 21.08 -5.20
CA ASN A 140 7.63 22.31 -4.55
C ASN A 140 6.13 22.27 -4.20
N LEU A 141 5.65 21.13 -3.71
CA LEU A 141 4.28 20.97 -3.22
C LEU A 141 4.10 21.69 -1.87
N PRO A 142 2.86 22.08 -1.49
CA PRO A 142 2.59 22.72 -0.21
C PRO A 142 3.12 21.92 0.99
N GLU A 143 3.69 22.62 1.99
CA GLU A 143 4.19 22.00 3.23
C GLU A 143 3.08 21.63 4.24
N ARG A 144 1.91 21.25 3.73
CA ARG A 144 0.79 20.71 4.50
C ARG A 144 0.40 19.35 3.93
N THR A 145 -0.33 18.55 4.70
CA THR A 145 -0.92 17.33 4.17
C THR A 145 -1.85 17.66 3.00
N LEU A 146 -1.66 16.97 1.88
CA LEU A 146 -2.50 17.08 0.69
C LEU A 146 -3.82 16.33 0.89
N GLU A 147 -4.93 16.90 0.44
CA GLU A 147 -6.28 16.35 0.63
C GLU A 147 -7.05 16.26 -0.69
N ALA A 148 -7.17 15.04 -1.24
CA ALA A 148 -7.89 14.81 -2.50
C ALA A 148 -9.38 15.15 -2.42
N SER A 149 -10.01 15.03 -1.25
CA SER A 149 -11.45 15.26 -1.05
C SER A 149 -11.84 16.74 -1.07
N SER A 150 -10.94 17.64 -0.70
CA SER A 150 -11.20 19.07 -0.55
C SER A 150 -10.55 19.92 -1.65
N SER A 151 -9.61 19.37 -2.43
CA SER A 151 -8.85 20.13 -3.43
C SER A 151 -8.51 19.29 -4.67
N GLN A 152 -8.97 19.73 -5.84
CA GLN A 152 -8.58 19.12 -7.13
C GLN A 152 -7.08 19.26 -7.39
N ARG A 153 -6.47 20.37 -6.95
CA ARG A 153 -5.01 20.59 -7.06
C ARG A 153 -4.25 19.54 -6.24
N ASP A 154 -4.74 19.24 -5.04
CA ASP A 154 -4.14 18.24 -4.16
C ASP A 154 -4.35 16.83 -4.73
N ALA A 155 -5.53 16.52 -5.26
CA ALA A 155 -5.78 15.25 -5.95
C ALA A 155 -4.81 15.06 -7.14
N LYS A 156 -4.55 16.11 -7.92
CA LYS A 156 -3.54 16.08 -9.00
C LYS A 156 -2.13 15.85 -8.44
N ALA A 157 -1.75 16.54 -7.37
CA ALA A 157 -0.44 16.37 -6.75
C ALA A 157 -0.24 14.94 -6.21
N LEU A 158 -1.25 14.37 -5.54
CA LEU A 158 -1.25 12.98 -5.07
C LEU A 158 -1.15 11.99 -6.24
N ALA A 159 -1.85 12.25 -7.35
CA ALA A 159 -1.74 11.45 -8.57
C ALA A 159 -0.32 11.51 -9.16
N THR A 160 0.32 12.69 -9.16
CA THR A 160 1.72 12.84 -9.60
C THR A 160 2.67 12.07 -8.70
N LEU A 161 2.50 12.11 -7.37
CA LEU A 161 3.30 11.32 -6.45
C LEU A 161 3.15 9.81 -6.71
N ALA A 162 1.92 9.33 -6.92
CA ALA A 162 1.66 7.94 -7.28
C ALA A 162 2.32 7.56 -8.63
N TYR A 163 2.26 8.44 -9.63
CA TYR A 163 2.93 8.23 -10.91
C TYR A 163 4.45 8.11 -10.74
N LEU A 164 5.08 9.01 -9.98
CA LEU A 164 6.53 8.96 -9.74
C LEU A 164 6.95 7.76 -8.87
N HIS A 165 6.02 7.19 -8.10
CA HIS A 165 6.29 5.96 -7.37
C HIS A 165 6.42 4.74 -8.30
N ASN A 166 5.47 4.56 -9.24
CA ASN A 166 5.32 3.32 -10.02
C ASN A 166 5.71 3.44 -11.51
N GLY A 167 5.63 4.63 -12.09
CA GLY A 167 5.98 4.93 -13.49
C GLY A 167 4.88 4.61 -14.53
N LYS A 168 3.81 3.89 -14.17
CA LYS A 168 2.73 3.53 -15.11
C LYS A 168 1.62 4.59 -15.16
N LEU A 169 1.13 4.91 -16.36
CA LEU A 169 0.13 5.96 -16.59
C LEU A 169 -1.25 5.67 -15.97
N ASP A 170 -1.61 4.40 -15.83
CA ASP A 170 -2.88 3.96 -15.26
C ASP A 170 -2.85 3.85 -13.72
N TYR A 171 -1.65 3.82 -13.13
CA TYR A 171 -1.44 3.68 -11.69
C TYR A 171 -2.06 4.83 -10.87
N PRO A 172 -1.89 6.13 -11.22
CA PRO A 172 -2.49 7.22 -10.45
C PRO A 172 -4.01 7.12 -10.33
N ARG A 173 -4.69 6.71 -11.42
CA ARG A 173 -6.14 6.53 -11.42
C ARG A 173 -6.57 5.39 -10.50
N ARG A 174 -5.80 4.29 -10.44
CA ARG A 174 -6.04 3.20 -9.48
C ARG A 174 -5.85 3.68 -8.06
N ILE A 175 -4.73 4.35 -7.76
CA ILE A 175 -4.45 4.84 -6.41
C ILE A 175 -5.51 5.82 -5.94
N LEU A 176 -5.90 6.81 -6.73
CA LEU A 176 -6.98 7.73 -6.35
C LEU A 176 -8.32 7.04 -6.11
N ARG A 177 -8.59 5.92 -6.82
CA ARG A 177 -9.79 5.10 -6.57
C ARG A 177 -9.64 4.30 -5.28
N THR A 178 -8.50 3.66 -5.04
CA THR A 178 -8.21 2.92 -3.81
C THR A 178 -8.20 3.84 -2.59
N MET A 179 -7.79 5.11 -2.73
CA MET A 179 -7.91 6.11 -1.68
C MET A 179 -9.36 6.42 -1.29
N GLN A 180 -10.36 6.04 -2.09
CA GLN A 180 -11.78 6.18 -1.79
C GLN A 180 -12.39 4.88 -1.25
N ASP A 181 -11.58 3.83 -1.06
CA ASP A 181 -12.04 2.56 -0.54
C ASP A 181 -12.52 2.70 0.91
N PRO A 182 -13.79 2.36 1.21
CA PRO A 182 -14.39 2.62 2.52
C PRO A 182 -13.78 1.76 3.63
N GLU A 183 -13.35 0.53 3.34
CA GLU A 183 -12.73 -0.36 4.32
C GLU A 183 -11.32 0.10 4.64
N LEU A 184 -10.55 0.53 3.63
CA LEU A 184 -9.24 1.11 3.84
C LEU A 184 -9.34 2.44 4.63
N HIS A 185 -10.33 3.28 4.32
CA HIS A 185 -10.63 4.49 5.09
C HIS A 185 -10.98 4.17 6.55
N ALA A 186 -11.88 3.20 6.77
CA ALA A 186 -12.25 2.75 8.10
C ALA A 186 -11.02 2.21 8.84
N LEU A 187 -10.18 1.41 8.19
CA LEU A 187 -8.97 0.89 8.78
C LEU A 187 -8.04 2.02 9.24
N MET A 188 -7.79 3.02 8.39
CA MET A 188 -6.85 4.10 8.70
C MET A 188 -7.37 5.04 9.78
N TYR A 189 -8.65 5.39 9.75
CA TYR A 189 -9.21 6.47 10.57
C TYR A 189 -10.18 6.02 11.67
N ALA A 190 -10.57 4.75 11.75
CA ALA A 190 -11.42 4.29 12.85
C ALA A 190 -10.73 4.53 14.19
N SER A 191 -11.38 5.33 15.04
CA SER A 191 -10.95 5.51 16.42
C SER A 191 -11.31 4.25 17.19
N ARG A 192 -10.31 3.58 17.79
CA ARG A 192 -10.57 2.48 18.72
C ARG A 192 -11.24 3.10 19.95
N LYS A 193 -12.56 2.99 20.07
CA LYS A 193 -13.26 3.35 21.31
C LYS A 193 -12.64 2.49 22.42
N GLN A 194 -12.07 3.13 23.44
CA GLN A 194 -11.75 2.41 24.66
C GLN A 194 -13.05 1.79 25.18
N PRO A 195 -13.05 0.51 25.57
CA PRO A 195 -14.20 -0.05 26.25
C PRO A 195 -14.48 0.83 27.49
N PRO A 196 -15.75 1.17 27.77
CA PRO A 196 -16.07 1.93 28.97
C PRO A 196 -15.48 1.21 30.17
N ALA A 197 -14.87 1.97 31.09
CA ALA A 197 -14.36 1.42 32.34
C ALA A 197 -15.48 0.62 33.03
N PRO A 198 -15.17 -0.53 33.66
CA PRO A 198 -16.17 -1.26 34.42
C PRO A 198 -16.79 -0.31 35.44
N LEU A 199 -18.12 -0.27 35.47
CA LEU A 199 -18.85 0.41 36.54
C LEU A 199 -18.43 -0.27 37.85
N ILE A 200 -17.70 0.46 38.70
CA ILE A 200 -17.41 0.08 40.09
C ILE A 200 -18.64 0.39 40.92
#